data_AF-A0A938CF95-F1
#
_entry.id   AF-A0A938CF95-F1
#
_cell.length_a   1.000
_cell.length_b   1.000
_cell.length_c   1.000
_cell.angle_alpha   90.00
_cell.angle_beta   90.00
_cell.angle_gamma   90.00
#
_symmetry.space_group_name_H-M   'P 1'
#
loop_
_entity.id
_entity.type
_entity.pdbx_description
1 polymer ?
#
loop_
_entity_poly.entity_id
_entity_poly.type
_entity_poly.pdbx_seq_one_letter_code
_entity_poly.pdbx_strand_id
1 'polypeptide(L)'
;MLVTLVDDSIPFNGSTPSFQPLGGPEKAFASLPGALSRRGHVVRAFNRSPHSMGIENVSWINWEGRKPPITEVLIAFRKPTLLEFTRAVSARVLWVAGHAGYLNTQAAADMLSRTSAKIVFSADAQRKTFKPNSQIRLHTIQPAVRDEYRNAGPMDAKCKKPT
;
A
#
# COMPACT_ATOMS: atom_id res chain seq x y z
N MET A 1 -12.98 9.50 -8.58
CA MET A 1 -13.18 8.42 -7.60
C MET A 1 -12.61 8.83 -6.25
N LEU A 2 -13.26 8.42 -5.17
CA LEU A 2 -12.78 8.48 -3.80
C LEU A 2 -12.04 7.19 -3.43
N VAL A 3 -10.71 7.29 -3.30
CA VAL A 3 -9.82 6.18 -2.98
C VAL A 3 -9.34 6.32 -1.54
N THR A 4 -9.41 5.24 -0.75
CA THR A 4 -8.86 5.19 0.60
C THR A 4 -7.80 4.11 0.68
N LEU A 5 -6.59 4.48 1.07
CA LEU A 5 -5.50 3.55 1.36
C LEU A 5 -5.34 3.45 2.87
N VAL A 6 -5.08 2.25 3.38
CA VAL A 6 -4.97 2.00 4.82
C VAL A 6 -3.79 1.09 5.13
N ASP A 7 -2.98 1.48 6.12
CA ASP A 7 -1.87 0.70 6.67
C ASP A 7 -1.72 0.97 8.16
N ASP A 8 -1.77 -0.08 9.00
CA ASP A 8 -1.69 0.04 10.46
C ASP A 8 -0.30 -0.32 11.02
N SER A 9 0.75 -0.26 10.19
CA SER A 9 2.09 -0.76 10.55
C SER A 9 2.90 0.24 11.40
N ILE A 10 3.77 1.03 10.75
CA ILE A 10 4.63 2.05 11.35
C ILE A 10 4.19 3.45 10.91
N PRO A 11 4.61 4.51 11.61
CA PRO A 11 4.38 5.89 11.17
C PRO A 11 5.21 6.24 9.92
N PHE A 12 4.55 6.71 8.85
CA PHE A 12 5.19 7.35 7.69
C PHE A 12 4.15 8.19 6.95
N ASN A 13 4.50 8.90 5.89
CA ASN A 13 3.57 9.56 4.97
C ASN A 13 4.27 9.79 3.62
N GLY A 14 3.66 10.59 2.74
CA GLY A 14 4.20 10.87 1.40
C GLY A 14 5.57 11.57 1.40
N SER A 15 5.90 12.32 2.45
CA SER A 15 7.18 13.04 2.56
C SER A 15 8.26 12.25 3.31
N THR A 16 7.89 11.28 4.18
CA THR A 16 8.85 10.47 4.95
C THR A 16 10.01 9.88 4.13
N PRO A 17 9.81 9.30 2.92
CA PRO A 17 10.91 8.78 2.12
C PRO A 17 12.03 9.78 1.80
N SER A 18 11.74 11.09 1.84
CA SER A 18 12.71 12.14 1.50
C SER A 18 13.69 12.47 2.63
N PHE A 19 13.39 12.08 3.87
CA PHE A 19 14.22 12.43 5.03
C PHE A 19 14.48 11.27 5.99
N GLN A 20 13.81 10.12 5.82
CA GLN A 20 14.01 8.92 6.62
C GLN A 20 14.07 7.65 5.77
N PRO A 21 14.91 6.67 6.15
CA PRO A 21 14.96 5.40 5.47
C PRO A 21 13.64 4.63 5.68
N LEU A 22 13.04 4.21 4.57
CA LEU A 22 11.88 3.32 4.54
C LEU A 22 12.19 2.08 3.69
N GLY A 23 11.55 0.96 4.04
CA GLY A 23 11.59 -0.25 3.22
C GLY A 23 10.93 -0.04 1.86
N GLY A 24 11.24 -0.92 0.90
CA GLY A 24 10.65 -0.89 -0.45
C GLY A 24 9.11 -0.86 -0.44
N PRO A 25 8.43 -1.74 0.32
CA PRO A 25 6.98 -1.72 0.47
C PRO A 25 6.42 -0.38 0.98
N GLU A 26 7.03 0.19 2.02
CA GLU A 26 6.60 1.46 2.61
C GLU A 26 6.81 2.62 1.62
N LYS A 27 7.92 2.64 0.88
CA LYS A 27 8.15 3.61 -0.19
C LYS A 27 7.11 3.49 -1.31
N ALA A 28 6.73 2.27 -1.69
CA ALA A 28 5.70 2.04 -2.69
C ALA A 28 4.33 2.56 -2.21
N PHE A 29 3.96 2.26 -0.96
CA PHE A 29 2.73 2.79 -0.35
C PHE A 29 2.78 4.31 -0.24
N ALA A 30 3.90 4.90 0.19
CA ALA A 30 4.04 6.36 0.31
C ALA A 30 3.85 7.10 -1.02
N SER A 31 4.22 6.46 -2.13
CA SER A 31 4.19 7.07 -3.48
C SER A 31 2.85 6.90 -4.20
N LEU A 32 2.12 5.81 -3.94
CA LEU A 32 0.90 5.48 -4.67
C LEU A 32 -0.22 6.54 -4.50
N PRO A 33 -0.51 7.07 -3.29
CA PRO A 33 -1.56 8.07 -3.11
C PRO A 33 -1.37 9.32 -3.98
N GLY A 34 -0.16 9.88 -4.02
CA GLY A 34 0.14 11.05 -4.85
C GLY A 34 0.01 10.76 -6.34
N ALA A 35 0.44 9.56 -6.78
CA ALA A 35 0.27 9.13 -8.17
C ALA A 35 -1.21 9.00 -8.58
N LEU A 36 -2.06 8.48 -7.69
CA LEU A 36 -3.51 8.41 -7.91
C LEU A 36 -4.15 9.80 -7.91
N SER A 37 -3.73 10.69 -7.02
CA SER A 37 -4.21 12.08 -6.97
C SER A 37 -3.90 12.83 -8.28
N ARG A 38 -2.67 12.68 -8.81
CA ARG A 38 -2.26 13.21 -10.13
C ARG A 38 -3.10 12.69 -11.31
N ARG A 39 -3.81 11.57 -11.14
CA ARG A 39 -4.75 11.03 -12.14
C ARG A 39 -6.19 11.54 -11.95
N GLY A 40 -6.40 12.50 -11.06
CA GLY A 40 -7.70 13.13 -10.81
C GLY A 40 -8.57 12.42 -9.77
N HIS A 41 -7.99 11.56 -8.94
CA HIS A 41 -8.72 10.89 -7.85
C HIS A 41 -8.66 11.70 -6.55
N VAL A 42 -9.71 11.62 -5.74
CA VAL A 42 -9.70 12.15 -4.38
C VAL A 42 -9.14 11.05 -3.48
N VAL A 43 -7.98 11.29 -2.87
CA VAL A 43 -7.25 10.24 -2.17
C VAL A 43 -7.09 10.56 -0.68
N ARG A 44 -7.42 9.58 0.15
CA ARG A 44 -7.19 9.58 1.59
C ARG A 44 -6.27 8.42 1.95
N ALA A 45 -5.25 8.66 2.76
CA ALA A 45 -4.36 7.63 3.27
C ALA A 45 -4.42 7.63 4.79
N PHE A 46 -4.82 6.51 5.40
CA PHE A 46 -4.80 6.32 6.84
C PHE A 46 -3.61 5.48 7.24
N ASN A 47 -2.84 5.99 8.19
CA ASN A 47 -1.79 5.22 8.84
C ASN A 47 -1.45 5.76 10.22
N ARG A 48 -0.40 5.22 10.84
CA ARG A 48 0.08 5.62 12.16
C ARG A 48 0.89 6.93 12.17
N SER A 49 0.85 7.75 11.12
CA SER A 49 1.49 9.07 11.14
C SER A 49 0.91 9.92 12.28
N PRO A 50 1.74 10.60 13.09
CA PRO A 50 1.26 11.30 14.28
C PRO A 50 0.36 12.50 13.96
N HIS A 51 0.50 13.08 12.77
CA HIS A 51 -0.24 14.27 12.36
C HIS A 51 -0.99 14.03 11.05
N SER A 52 -2.22 14.52 11.00
CA SER A 52 -2.98 14.57 9.74
C SER A 52 -2.54 15.79 8.93
N MET A 53 -2.29 15.61 7.63
CA MET A 53 -1.81 16.70 6.78
C MET A 53 -2.07 16.44 5.29
N GLY A 54 -2.05 17.51 4.49
CA GLY A 54 -2.09 17.43 3.03
C GLY A 54 -0.69 17.26 2.44
N ILE A 55 -0.45 16.22 1.65
CA ILE A 55 0.80 16.01 0.91
C ILE A 55 0.43 15.54 -0.50
N GLU A 56 0.98 16.18 -1.55
CA GLU A 56 0.68 15.83 -2.96
C GLU A 56 -0.82 15.73 -3.29
N ASN A 57 -1.64 16.65 -2.76
CA ASN A 57 -3.11 16.63 -2.89
C ASN A 57 -3.77 15.34 -2.33
N VAL A 58 -3.11 14.69 -1.37
CA VAL A 58 -3.62 13.55 -0.61
C VAL A 58 -3.87 13.99 0.82
N SER A 59 -5.03 13.60 1.36
CA SER A 59 -5.28 13.74 2.80
C SER A 59 -4.65 12.56 3.54
N TRP A 60 -3.51 12.79 4.20
CA TRP A 60 -2.94 11.85 5.16
C TRP A 60 -3.63 12.04 6.49
N ILE A 61 -4.23 10.97 7.01
CA ILE A 61 -5.08 11.01 8.19
C ILE A 61 -4.48 10.04 9.21
N ASN A 62 -4.28 10.53 10.43
CA ASN A 62 -3.86 9.69 11.55
C ASN A 62 -4.88 8.54 11.77
N TRP A 63 -4.42 7.42 12.33
CA TRP A 63 -5.23 6.24 12.58
C TRP A 63 -6.52 6.49 13.38
N GLU A 64 -6.46 7.39 14.36
CA GLU A 64 -7.58 7.81 15.20
C GLU A 64 -8.48 8.87 14.53
N GLY A 65 -8.10 9.31 13.33
CA GLY A 65 -8.86 10.27 12.56
C GLY A 65 -10.21 9.72 12.09
N ARG A 66 -11.11 10.64 11.74
CA ARG A 66 -12.45 10.29 11.30
C ARG A 66 -12.41 9.48 10.00
N LYS A 67 -12.83 8.21 10.07
CA LYS A 67 -12.95 7.32 8.92
C LYS A 67 -14.01 7.86 7.94
N PRO A 68 -13.80 7.73 6.62
CA PRO A 68 -14.76 8.20 5.64
C PRO A 68 -16.03 7.33 5.67
N PRO A 69 -17.23 7.95 5.62
CA PRO A 69 -18.49 7.20 5.64
C PRO A 69 -18.70 6.37 4.36
N ILE A 70 -18.16 6.85 3.24
CA ILE A 70 -18.18 6.19 1.92
C ILE A 70 -16.78 6.20 1.32
N THR A 71 -16.46 5.16 0.57
CA THR A 71 -15.24 5.04 -0.23
C THR A 71 -15.55 4.25 -1.48
N GLU A 72 -15.15 4.69 -2.66
CA GLU A 72 -15.38 3.91 -3.88
C GLU A 72 -14.38 2.75 -3.98
N VAL A 73 -13.10 3.01 -3.65
CA VAL A 73 -12.04 1.99 -3.66
C VAL A 73 -11.27 2.00 -2.35
N LEU A 74 -11.30 0.88 -1.63
CA LEU A 74 -10.46 0.65 -0.45
C LEU A 74 -9.25 -0.20 -0.84
N ILE A 75 -8.04 0.29 -0.53
CA ILE A 75 -6.78 -0.43 -0.69
C ILE A 75 -6.22 -0.71 0.70
N ALA A 76 -6.38 -1.95 1.15
CA ALA A 76 -5.78 -2.47 2.37
C ALA A 76 -4.35 -2.93 2.11
N PHE A 77 -3.38 -2.42 2.87
CA PHE A 77 -1.99 -2.81 2.72
C PHE A 77 -1.62 -3.93 3.68
N ARG A 78 -1.09 -5.04 3.15
CA ARG A 78 -0.53 -6.21 3.86
C ARG A 78 -1.47 -7.03 4.76
N LYS A 79 -2.50 -6.45 5.36
CA LYS A 79 -3.29 -7.09 6.42
C LYS A 79 -4.76 -7.25 6.02
N PRO A 80 -5.32 -8.47 5.98
CA PRO A 80 -6.69 -8.71 5.52
C PRO A 80 -7.74 -8.05 6.39
N THR A 81 -7.53 -7.92 7.71
CA THR A 81 -8.49 -7.29 8.62
C THR A 81 -8.72 -5.81 8.29
N LEU A 82 -7.78 -5.16 7.58
CA LEU A 82 -7.95 -3.79 7.10
C LEU A 82 -8.97 -3.69 5.96
N LEU A 83 -9.36 -4.80 5.34
CA LEU A 83 -10.44 -4.83 4.35
C LEU A 83 -11.79 -4.49 4.97
N GLU A 84 -11.93 -4.38 6.29
CA GLU A 84 -13.17 -3.96 6.96
C GLU A 84 -13.09 -2.53 7.52
N PHE A 85 -12.05 -1.76 7.16
CA PHE A 85 -11.80 -0.42 7.71
C PHE A 85 -13.01 0.53 7.57
N THR A 86 -13.75 0.43 6.48
CA THR A 86 -15.02 1.14 6.28
C THR A 86 -16.05 0.22 5.63
N ARG A 87 -17.34 0.46 5.90
CA ARG A 87 -18.45 -0.42 5.53
C ARG A 87 -18.94 -0.17 4.09
N ALA A 88 -19.20 1.08 3.71
CA ALA A 88 -19.73 1.42 2.40
C ALA A 88 -18.59 1.55 1.37
N VAL A 89 -18.28 0.43 0.71
CA VAL A 89 -17.19 0.33 -0.27
C VAL A 89 -17.63 -0.37 -1.54
N SER A 90 -17.39 0.25 -2.71
CA SER A 90 -17.73 -0.32 -4.01
C SER A 90 -16.72 -1.38 -4.48
N ALA A 91 -15.43 -1.20 -4.19
CA ALA A 91 -14.39 -2.17 -4.50
C ALA A 91 -13.30 -2.25 -3.42
N ARG A 92 -12.88 -3.46 -3.06
CA ARG A 92 -11.82 -3.71 -2.08
C ARG A 92 -10.62 -4.39 -2.73
N VAL A 93 -9.44 -3.92 -2.38
CA VAL A 93 -8.16 -4.46 -2.83
C VAL A 93 -7.30 -4.75 -1.61
N LEU A 94 -6.78 -5.97 -1.51
CA LEU A 94 -5.68 -6.32 -0.63
C LEU A 94 -4.39 -6.23 -1.42
N TRP A 95 -3.53 -5.28 -1.06
CA TRP A 95 -2.20 -5.15 -1.65
C TRP A 95 -1.17 -5.86 -0.78
N VAL A 96 -0.63 -6.96 -1.32
CA VAL A 96 0.36 -7.83 -0.70
C VAL A 96 1.75 -7.42 -1.18
N ALA A 97 2.56 -6.91 -0.26
CA ALA A 97 3.91 -6.41 -0.58
C ALA A 97 5.05 -7.34 -0.10
N GLY A 98 4.73 -8.51 0.46
CA GLY A 98 5.69 -9.47 1.00
C GLY A 98 5.23 -10.92 0.83
N HIS A 99 5.82 -11.83 1.61
CA HIS A 99 5.45 -13.25 1.60
C HIS A 99 3.96 -13.43 1.91
N ALA A 100 3.23 -14.20 1.09
CA ALA A 100 1.78 -14.31 1.14
C ALA A 100 1.27 -15.49 1.97
N GLY A 101 2.15 -16.27 2.61
CA GLY A 101 1.77 -17.48 3.33
C GLY A 101 0.75 -17.27 4.47
N TYR A 102 0.72 -16.08 5.08
CA TYR A 102 -0.26 -15.73 6.10
C TYR A 102 -1.72 -15.69 5.57
N LEU A 103 -1.89 -15.58 4.24
CA LEU A 103 -3.19 -15.63 3.58
C LEU A 103 -3.73 -17.04 3.39
N ASN A 104 -2.93 -18.07 3.64
CA ASN A 104 -3.34 -19.47 3.50
C ASN A 104 -4.11 -20.00 4.74
N THR A 105 -4.44 -19.11 5.69
CA THR A 105 -5.26 -19.46 6.86
C THR A 105 -6.75 -19.39 6.54
N GLN A 106 -7.56 -20.20 7.22
CA GLN A 106 -9.02 -20.15 7.03
C GLN A 106 -9.60 -18.76 7.35
N ALA A 107 -9.12 -18.13 8.43
CA ALA A 107 -9.55 -16.78 8.80
C ALA A 107 -9.27 -15.75 7.69
N ALA A 108 -8.10 -15.81 7.03
CA ALA A 108 -7.80 -14.93 5.90
C ALA A 108 -8.68 -15.25 4.68
N ALA A 109 -8.94 -16.52 4.39
CA ALA A 109 -9.82 -16.94 3.31
C ALA A 109 -11.27 -16.45 3.53
N ASP A 110 -11.79 -16.56 4.75
CA ASP A 110 -13.13 -16.10 5.13
C ASP A 110 -13.25 -14.58 5.00
N MET A 111 -12.22 -13.84 5.43
CA MET A 111 -12.14 -12.38 5.24
C MET A 111 -12.18 -12.00 3.76
N LEU A 112 -11.35 -12.65 2.93
CA LEU A 112 -11.27 -12.37 1.49
C LEU A 112 -12.58 -12.68 0.77
N SER A 113 -13.22 -13.80 1.11
CA SER A 113 -14.52 -14.20 0.57
C SER A 113 -15.63 -13.21 0.96
N ARG A 114 -15.79 -12.94 2.25
CA ARG A 114 -16.82 -12.01 2.78
C ARG A 114 -16.69 -10.61 2.22
N THR A 115 -15.46 -10.15 2.01
CA THR A 115 -15.19 -8.79 1.49
C THR A 115 -15.14 -8.75 -0.04
N SER A 116 -15.20 -9.90 -0.72
CA SER A 116 -15.02 -10.02 -2.18
C SER A 116 -13.78 -9.27 -2.68
N ALA A 117 -12.71 -9.27 -1.89
CA ALA A 117 -11.54 -8.46 -2.16
C ALA A 117 -10.71 -9.02 -3.32
N LYS A 118 -10.21 -8.12 -4.18
CA LYS A 118 -9.19 -8.45 -5.19
C LYS A 118 -7.82 -8.47 -4.51
N ILE A 119 -6.93 -9.37 -4.93
CA ILE A 119 -5.56 -9.40 -4.40
C ILE A 119 -4.60 -8.87 -5.45
N VAL A 120 -3.76 -7.93 -5.04
CA VAL A 120 -2.66 -7.39 -5.84
C VAL A 120 -1.35 -7.77 -5.18
N PHE A 121 -0.48 -8.48 -5.90
CA PHE A 121 0.87 -8.81 -5.48
C PHE A 121 1.87 -7.82 -6.09
N SER A 122 2.90 -7.45 -5.34
CA SER A 122 4.00 -6.64 -5.86
C SER A 122 4.97 -7.45 -6.74
N ALA A 123 4.98 -8.79 -6.65
CA ALA A 123 5.81 -9.64 -7.50
C ALA A 123 5.27 -11.06 -7.63
N ASP A 124 5.59 -11.75 -8.73
CA ASP A 124 5.17 -13.14 -8.95
C ASP A 124 5.75 -14.12 -7.92
N ALA A 125 6.93 -13.82 -7.37
CA ALA A 125 7.51 -14.59 -6.28
C ALA A 125 6.56 -14.66 -5.06
N GLN A 126 5.83 -13.59 -4.77
CA GLN A 126 4.86 -13.54 -3.67
C GLN A 126 3.64 -14.37 -4.01
N ARG A 127 3.13 -14.25 -5.24
CA ARG A 127 1.99 -15.02 -5.74
C ARG A 127 2.22 -16.53 -5.60
N LYS A 128 3.43 -17.03 -5.86
CA LYS A 128 3.78 -18.46 -5.71
C LYS A 128 3.63 -19.01 -4.28
N THR A 129 3.68 -18.13 -3.28
CA THR A 129 3.53 -18.50 -1.85
C THR A 129 2.07 -18.51 -1.39
N PHE A 130 1.15 -18.01 -2.23
CA PHE A 130 -0.28 -18.03 -1.98
C PHE A 130 -0.91 -19.24 -2.66
N LYS A 131 -1.64 -20.05 -1.88
CA LYS A 131 -2.37 -21.24 -2.35
C LYS A 131 -3.87 -20.95 -2.20
N PRO A 132 -4.51 -20.35 -3.20
CA PRO A 132 -5.93 -20.01 -3.10
C PRO A 132 -6.79 -21.27 -3.05
N ASN A 133 -7.80 -21.26 -2.17
CA ASN A 133 -8.84 -22.29 -2.13
C ASN A 133 -10.04 -22.00 -3.07
N SER A 134 -10.09 -20.84 -3.76
CA SER A 134 -11.22 -20.46 -4.63
C SER A 134 -10.90 -19.32 -5.64
N GLN A 135 -11.91 -18.94 -6.44
CA GLN A 135 -11.96 -18.01 -7.60
C GLN A 135 -11.55 -16.53 -7.33
N ILE A 136 -10.60 -16.29 -6.43
CA ILE A 136 -10.13 -14.94 -6.10
C ILE A 136 -9.41 -14.33 -7.31
N ARG A 137 -9.77 -13.08 -7.66
CA ARG A 137 -9.08 -12.35 -8.72
C ARG A 137 -7.70 -11.91 -8.24
N LEU A 138 -6.66 -12.42 -8.90
CA LEU A 138 -5.27 -12.14 -8.59
C LEU A 138 -4.66 -11.26 -9.68
N HIS A 139 -3.94 -10.23 -9.26
CA HIS A 139 -3.17 -9.37 -10.14
C HIS A 139 -1.74 -9.26 -9.61
N THR A 140 -0.75 -9.21 -10.49
CA THR A 140 0.63 -8.84 -10.13
C THR A 140 0.93 -7.48 -10.75
N ILE A 141 1.43 -6.54 -9.95
CA ILE A 141 1.93 -5.24 -10.43
C ILE A 141 3.38 -5.14 -10.01
N GLN A 142 4.29 -5.14 -10.98
CA GLN A 142 5.71 -4.98 -10.67
C GLN A 142 6.00 -3.57 -10.15
N PRO A 143 6.89 -3.42 -9.14
CA PRO A 143 7.20 -2.11 -8.60
C PRO A 143 7.93 -1.29 -9.66
N ALA A 144 7.51 -0.05 -9.84
CA ALA A 144 8.27 0.90 -10.64
C ALA A 144 9.46 1.44 -9.84
N VAL A 145 10.50 1.84 -10.56
CA VAL A 145 11.67 2.52 -10.01
C VAL A 145 11.33 4.01 -9.90
N ARG A 146 11.58 4.63 -8.73
CA ARG A 146 11.37 6.08 -8.54
C ARG A 146 12.27 6.88 -9.48
N ASP A 147 11.82 8.07 -9.85
CA ASP A 147 12.56 8.93 -10.80
C ASP A 147 13.98 9.27 -10.31
N GLU A 148 14.17 9.38 -8.99
CA GLU A 148 15.48 9.56 -8.36
C GLU A 148 16.49 8.46 -8.75
N TYR A 149 16.04 7.21 -8.90
CA TYR A 149 16.88 6.09 -9.31
C TYR A 149 16.96 5.95 -10.84
N ARG A 150 15.94 6.42 -11.57
CA ARG A 150 15.96 6.44 -13.04
C ARG A 150 16.93 7.49 -13.58
N ASN A 151 17.02 8.62 -12.89
CA ASN A 151 17.82 9.78 -13.25
C ASN A 151 19.08 9.91 -12.39
N ALA A 152 19.41 8.90 -11.58
CA ALA A 152 20.66 8.89 -10.84
C ALA A 152 21.83 8.90 -11.84
N GLY A 153 22.78 9.81 -11.64
CA GLY A 153 24.06 9.74 -12.33
C GLY A 153 24.79 8.43 -12.01
N PRO A 154 25.76 8.02 -12.83
CA PRO A 154 26.55 6.82 -12.57
C PRO A 154 27.12 6.87 -11.14
N MET A 155 27.01 5.76 -10.40
CA MET A 155 27.62 5.63 -9.08
C MET A 155 29.15 5.76 -9.19
N ASP A 156 29.72 6.75 -8.50
CA ASP A 156 31.17 6.84 -8.33
C ASP A 156 31.68 5.63 -7.54
N ALA A 157 32.38 4.72 -8.22
CA ALA A 157 32.89 3.46 -7.65
C ALA A 157 34.02 3.64 -6.60
N LYS A 158 34.28 4.86 -6.11
CA LYS A 158 35.38 5.14 -5.18
C LYS A 158 34.92 5.02 -3.74
N CYS A 159 34.65 3.80 -3.30
CA CYS A 159 34.72 3.48 -1.87
C CYS A 159 36.21 3.46 -1.48
N LYS A 160 36.73 4.59 -0.98
CA LYS A 160 38.04 4.61 -0.32
C LYS A 160 37.91 3.77 0.94
N LYS A 161 38.57 2.62 0.97
CA LYS A 161 38.73 1.83 2.21
C LYS A 161 39.42 2.72 3.25
N PRO A 162 38.92 2.79 4.49
CA PRO A 162 39.67 3.42 5.58
C PRO A 162 40.95 2.61 5.79
N THR A 163 42.10 3.28 5.69
CA THR A 163 43.42 2.80 6.11
C THR A 163 43.55 2.81 7.62
#